data_AF-A0AA97ALW9-F1
#
_entry.id   AF-A0AA97ALW9-F1
#
_cell.length_a   1.000
_cell.length_b   1.000
_cell.length_c   1.000
_cell.angle_alpha   90.00
_cell.angle_beta   90.00
_cell.angle_gamma   90.00
#
_symmetry.space_group_name_H-M   'P 1'
#
loop_
_entity.id
_entity.type
_entity.pdbx_description
1 polymer ?
#
loop_
_entity_poly.entity_id
_entity_poly.type
_entity_poly.pdbx_seq_one_letter_code
_entity_poly.pdbx_strand_id
1 'polypeptide(L)'
;MDRRTFFRWIGLGWLTSTLLPILVACDFRRIAAKPRSDGFVAVGNMSELDQSAGKLQVQVSDTQLIVVGSASQPQTIGVFNPTCPHAGCSVKWETSQSQFVCPCHGSEFDSRGRVTQGPAAKDLAGYPVKVEGQSILVKLN
;
A
#
# COMPACT_ATOMS: atom_id res chain seq x y z
N MET A 1 32.49 25.49 -39.10
CA MET A 1 31.73 25.75 -37.85
C MET A 1 32.67 26.40 -36.84
N ASP A 2 32.31 27.56 -36.30
CA ASP A 2 33.15 28.29 -35.34
C ASP A 2 32.96 27.70 -33.93
N ARG A 3 34.07 27.43 -33.24
CA ARG A 3 34.10 26.86 -31.86
C ARG A 3 33.26 27.69 -30.89
N ARG A 4 33.11 28.99 -31.15
CA ARG A 4 32.35 29.94 -30.34
C ARG A 4 30.83 29.72 -30.48
N THR A 5 30.37 29.27 -31.64
CA THR A 5 28.94 29.03 -31.92
C THR A 5 28.47 27.70 -31.38
N PHE A 6 29.36 26.69 -31.34
CA PHE A 6 29.08 25.36 -30.80
C PHE A 6 28.82 25.37 -29.28
N PHE A 7 29.65 26.07 -28.50
CA PHE A 7 29.44 26.21 -27.06
C PHE A 7 28.19 27.03 -26.70
N ARG A 8 27.76 27.96 -27.57
CA ARG A 8 26.52 28.73 -27.37
C ARG A 8 25.25 27.89 -27.57
N TRP A 9 25.30 26.85 -28.39
CA TRP A 9 24.18 25.92 -28.60
C TRP A 9 24.09 24.86 -27.47
N ILE A 10 25.22 24.34 -27.01
CA ILE A 10 25.24 23.36 -25.92
C ILE A 10 24.88 24.02 -24.58
N GLY A 11 25.34 25.26 -24.33
CA GLY A 11 25.07 25.99 -23.08
C GLY A 11 23.61 26.39 -22.86
N LEU A 12 22.83 26.61 -23.93
CA LEU A 12 21.41 26.97 -23.81
C LEU A 12 20.47 25.74 -23.76
N GLY A 13 20.89 24.61 -24.33
CA GLY A 13 20.07 23.39 -24.42
C GLY A 13 20.15 22.45 -23.22
N TRP A 14 21.15 22.60 -22.34
CA TRP A 14 21.34 21.72 -21.18
C TRP A 14 20.71 22.22 -19.88
N LEU A 15 20.24 23.47 -19.83
CA LEU A 15 19.64 24.05 -18.62
C LEU A 15 18.14 23.78 -18.47
N THR A 16 17.45 23.30 -19.51
CA THR A 16 16.02 22.94 -19.43
C THR A 16 15.79 21.45 -19.13
N SER A 17 16.85 20.64 -19.02
CA SER A 17 16.76 19.19 -18.90
C SER A 17 16.84 18.65 -17.46
N THR A 18 16.79 19.51 -16.43
CA THR A 18 16.98 19.10 -15.01
C THR A 18 15.79 19.39 -14.10
N LEU A 19 14.59 19.63 -14.64
CA LEU A 19 13.39 19.86 -13.82
C LEU A 19 12.27 18.88 -14.16
N LEU A 20 12.54 17.60 -13.92
CA LEU A 20 11.49 16.68 -13.47
C LEU A 20 11.92 16.15 -12.09
N PRO A 21 11.45 16.78 -11.00
CA PRO A 21 11.69 16.26 -9.67
C PRO A 21 11.09 14.85 -9.57
N ILE A 22 11.99 13.90 -9.32
CA ILE A 22 11.71 12.51 -8.94
C ILE A 22 11.01 12.55 -7.59
N LEU A 23 9.68 12.66 -7.59
CA LEU A 23 8.86 12.35 -6.42
C LEU A 23 8.25 10.98 -6.62
N VAL A 24 9.09 9.95 -6.56
CA VAL A 24 8.63 8.59 -6.23
C VAL A 24 8.39 8.60 -4.72
N ALA A 25 7.30 9.23 -4.30
CA ALA A 25 6.81 9.05 -2.95
C ALA A 25 6.27 7.62 -2.86
N CYS A 26 6.84 6.81 -1.98
CA CYS A 26 6.27 5.52 -1.62
C CYS A 26 4.80 5.76 -1.20
N ASP A 27 3.90 5.11 -1.91
CA ASP A 27 2.45 5.36 -1.99
C ASP A 27 1.71 4.95 -0.69
N PHE A 28 1.99 5.66 0.41
CA PHE A 28 1.24 5.57 1.65
C PHE A 28 0.25 6.73 1.72
N ARG A 29 -1.02 6.43 1.46
CA ARG A 29 -2.08 7.43 1.59
C ARG A 29 -2.41 7.62 3.06
N ARG A 30 -2.08 8.80 3.61
CA ARG A 30 -2.51 9.19 4.97
C ARG A 30 -3.97 9.64 4.93
N ILE A 31 -4.79 9.03 5.77
CA ILE A 31 -6.20 9.33 5.89
C ILE A 31 -6.45 9.94 7.28
N ALA A 32 -6.84 11.21 7.28
CA ALA A 32 -7.31 11.93 8.47
C ALA A 32 -8.84 11.78 8.67
N ALA A 33 -9.43 10.70 8.18
CA ALA A 33 -10.88 10.50 8.23
C ALA A 33 -11.33 10.21 9.67
N LYS A 34 -12.27 11.01 10.16
CA LYS A 34 -12.93 10.75 11.44
C LYS A 34 -13.79 9.48 11.31
N PRO A 35 -13.86 8.65 12.36
CA PRO A 35 -14.81 7.54 12.42
C PRO A 35 -16.24 8.04 12.22
N ARG A 36 -17.05 7.26 11.48
CA ARG A 36 -18.51 7.42 11.45
C ARG A 36 -19.12 7.11 12.81
N SER A 37 -20.42 7.37 12.95
CA SER A 37 -21.20 7.03 14.15
C SER A 37 -21.18 5.55 14.52
N ASP A 38 -20.94 4.64 13.55
CA ASP A 38 -20.81 3.20 13.75
C ASP A 38 -19.36 2.76 14.09
N GLY A 39 -18.42 3.70 14.14
CA GLY A 39 -17.01 3.48 14.41
C GLY A 39 -16.18 3.06 13.21
N PHE A 40 -16.76 3.02 12.00
CA PHE A 40 -16.02 2.71 10.78
C PHE A 40 -15.36 3.93 10.16
N VAL A 41 -14.19 3.74 9.56
CA VAL A 41 -13.40 4.74 8.83
C VAL A 41 -13.28 4.33 7.38
N ALA A 42 -13.54 5.23 6.44
CA ALA A 42 -13.34 4.97 5.02
C ALA A 42 -11.83 4.97 4.69
N VAL A 43 -11.34 3.85 4.13
CA VAL A 43 -9.93 3.66 3.81
C VAL A 43 -9.62 3.66 2.32
N GLY A 44 -10.64 3.54 1.47
CA GLY A 44 -10.47 3.54 0.03
C GLY A 44 -11.77 3.16 -0.68
N ASN A 45 -11.67 2.92 -1.97
CA ASN A 45 -12.78 2.40 -2.76
C ASN A 45 -12.34 1.26 -3.69
N MET A 46 -13.31 0.54 -4.23
CA MET A 46 -13.12 -0.60 -5.13
C MET A 46 -12.29 -0.26 -6.37
N SER A 47 -12.57 0.88 -7.02
CA SER A 47 -11.87 1.28 -8.24
C SER A 47 -10.40 1.58 -7.97
N GLU A 48 -10.11 2.20 -6.82
CA GLU A 48 -8.74 2.45 -6.35
C GLU A 48 -8.02 1.12 -6.07
N LEU A 49 -8.68 0.16 -5.44
CA LEU A 49 -8.10 -1.16 -5.18
C LEU A 49 -7.72 -1.90 -6.47
N ASP A 50 -8.59 -1.87 -7.49
CA ASP A 50 -8.31 -2.48 -8.79
C ASP A 50 -7.16 -1.77 -9.53
N GLN A 51 -7.14 -0.44 -9.49
CA GLN A 51 -6.07 0.37 -10.09
C GLN A 51 -4.72 0.12 -9.42
N SER A 52 -4.73 -0.20 -8.12
CA SER A 52 -3.54 -0.51 -7.34
C SER A 52 -3.20 -2.01 -7.33
N ALA A 53 -3.63 -2.76 -8.35
CA ALA A 53 -3.34 -4.19 -8.53
C ALA A 53 -3.74 -5.06 -7.31
N GLY A 54 -4.90 -4.75 -6.73
CA GLY A 54 -5.47 -5.50 -5.61
C GLY A 54 -4.83 -5.21 -4.26
N LYS A 55 -4.08 -4.10 -4.13
CA LYS A 55 -3.40 -3.70 -2.89
C LYS A 55 -3.43 -2.18 -2.67
N LEU A 56 -3.89 -1.76 -1.49
CA LEU A 56 -3.87 -0.36 -1.05
C LEU A 56 -3.16 -0.23 0.29
N GLN A 57 -2.17 0.66 0.38
CA GLN A 57 -1.49 0.96 1.64
C GLN A 57 -1.99 2.28 2.21
N VAL A 58 -2.52 2.21 3.42
CA VAL A 58 -3.25 3.31 4.04
C VAL A 58 -2.75 3.51 5.45
N GLN A 59 -2.56 4.75 5.85
CA GLN A 59 -2.26 5.10 7.24
C GLN A 59 -3.46 5.84 7.83
N VAL A 60 -4.09 5.25 8.85
CA VAL A 60 -5.21 5.86 9.58
C VAL A 60 -4.71 6.25 10.96
N SER A 61 -4.65 7.56 11.24
CA SER A 61 -3.94 8.08 12.41
C SER A 61 -2.48 7.56 12.47
N ASP A 62 -2.12 6.81 13.50
CA ASP A 62 -0.78 6.22 13.66
C ASP A 62 -0.73 4.73 13.29
N THR A 63 -1.84 4.17 12.80
CA THR A 63 -1.94 2.76 12.42
C THR A 63 -1.75 2.60 10.92
N GLN A 64 -0.75 1.80 10.54
CA GLN A 64 -0.57 1.36 9.16
C GLN A 64 -1.48 0.19 8.85
N LEU A 65 -2.15 0.26 7.71
CA LEU A 65 -3.04 -0.75 7.18
C LEU A 65 -2.66 -1.09 5.75
N ILE A 66 -2.89 -2.34 5.39
CA ILE A 66 -2.86 -2.82 4.01
C ILE A 66 -4.21 -3.44 3.70
N VAL A 67 -4.85 -2.94 2.65
CA VAL A 67 -6.08 -3.48 2.07
C VAL A 67 -5.66 -4.37 0.92
N VAL A 68 -6.12 -5.63 0.90
CA VAL A 68 -5.84 -6.59 -0.17
C VAL A 68 -7.13 -7.25 -0.64
N GLY A 69 -7.18 -7.68 -1.90
CA GLY A 69 -8.31 -8.41 -2.46
C GLY A 69 -8.63 -7.98 -3.88
N SER A 70 -9.84 -8.29 -4.35
CA SER A 70 -10.32 -7.91 -5.67
C SER A 70 -11.67 -7.20 -5.58
N ALA A 71 -11.87 -6.10 -6.31
CA ALA A 71 -13.18 -5.44 -6.32
C ALA A 71 -14.27 -6.31 -6.94
N SER A 72 -13.91 -7.18 -7.89
CA SER A 72 -14.83 -8.16 -8.49
C SER A 72 -15.35 -9.18 -7.47
N GLN A 73 -14.65 -9.35 -6.35
CA GLN A 73 -15.00 -10.30 -5.29
C GLN A 73 -14.92 -9.62 -3.92
N PRO A 74 -15.89 -8.76 -3.55
CA PRO A 74 -15.82 -7.97 -2.32
C PRO A 74 -15.61 -8.79 -1.03
N GLN A 75 -16.12 -10.03 -0.99
CA GLN A 75 -15.91 -10.97 0.12
C GLN A 75 -14.45 -11.42 0.32
N THR A 76 -13.57 -11.16 -0.64
CA THR A 76 -12.14 -11.48 -0.54
C THR A 76 -11.32 -10.33 0.03
N ILE A 77 -11.93 -9.15 0.21
CA ILE A 77 -11.23 -7.97 0.70
C ILE A 77 -10.88 -8.20 2.17
N GLY A 78 -9.59 -8.07 2.48
CA GLY A 78 -9.05 -8.12 3.83
C GLY A 78 -8.28 -6.85 4.16
N VAL A 79 -8.30 -6.45 5.44
CA VAL A 79 -7.55 -5.31 5.93
C VAL A 79 -6.69 -5.75 7.11
N PHE A 80 -5.38 -5.55 7.02
CA PHE A 80 -4.42 -6.03 7.99
C PHE A 80 -3.43 -4.94 8.40
N ASN A 81 -2.85 -5.06 9.60
CA ASN A 81 -1.64 -4.35 9.94
C ASN A 81 -0.46 -5.09 9.25
N PRO A 82 0.32 -4.43 8.37
CA PRO A 82 1.44 -5.07 7.69
C PRO A 82 2.65 -5.31 8.62
N THR A 83 2.55 -5.14 9.94
CA THR A 83 3.63 -5.42 10.88
C THR A 83 3.71 -6.93 11.16
N CYS A 84 4.84 -7.53 10.82
CA CYS A 84 5.12 -8.94 11.08
C CYS A 84 5.18 -9.20 12.60
N PRO A 85 4.40 -10.16 13.13
CA PRO A 85 4.34 -10.45 14.56
C PRO A 85 5.58 -11.19 15.10
N HIS A 86 6.56 -11.52 14.25
CA HIS A 86 7.84 -12.06 14.68
C HIS A 86 8.73 -10.98 15.32
N ALA A 87 9.16 -10.00 14.52
CA ALA A 87 10.14 -8.98 14.92
C ALA A 87 9.76 -7.55 14.48
N GLY A 88 8.51 -7.33 14.05
CA GLY A 88 8.00 -6.00 13.74
C GLY A 88 8.32 -5.46 12.33
N CYS A 89 8.94 -6.26 11.46
CA CYS A 89 9.19 -5.85 10.07
C CYS A 89 7.89 -5.67 9.27
N SER A 90 7.86 -4.72 8.33
CA SER A 90 6.74 -4.59 7.40
C SER A 90 6.71 -5.76 6.40
N VAL A 91 5.59 -6.47 6.29
CA VAL A 91 5.36 -7.53 5.30
C VAL A 91 4.93 -6.93 3.96
N LYS A 92 5.27 -7.61 2.87
CA LYS A 92 4.88 -7.21 1.51
C LYS A 92 3.80 -8.14 1.00
N TRP A 93 2.77 -7.58 0.38
CA TRP A 93 1.80 -8.35 -0.39
C TRP A 93 2.38 -8.72 -1.75
N GLU A 94 2.39 -10.02 -2.05
CA GLU A 94 2.79 -10.60 -3.32
C GLU A 94 1.53 -10.97 -4.12
N THR A 95 1.18 -10.13 -5.10
CA THR A 95 -0.05 -10.27 -5.88
C THR A 95 -0.10 -11.58 -6.67
N SER A 96 1.05 -12.07 -7.16
CA SER A 96 1.10 -13.32 -7.95
C SER A 96 0.70 -14.56 -7.16
N GLN A 97 0.93 -14.56 -5.86
CA GLN A 97 0.67 -15.68 -4.95
C GLN A 97 -0.49 -15.40 -3.98
N SER A 98 -1.03 -14.18 -3.99
CA SER A 98 -2.06 -13.73 -3.05
C SER A 98 -1.70 -14.00 -1.59
N GLN A 99 -0.46 -13.64 -1.23
CA GLN A 99 0.09 -13.88 0.10
C GLN A 99 0.95 -12.71 0.58
N PHE A 100 1.16 -12.61 1.89
CA PHE A 100 2.12 -11.70 2.48
C PHE A 100 3.44 -12.41 2.73
N VAL A 101 4.55 -11.74 2.42
CA VAL A 101 5.90 -12.25 2.65
C VAL A 101 6.68 -11.23 3.48
N CYS A 102 7.26 -11.69 4.59
CA CYS A 102 8.14 -10.88 5.42
C CYS A 102 9.59 -10.94 4.88
N PRO A 103 10.17 -9.82 4.42
CA PRO A 103 11.50 -9.82 3.81
C PRO A 103 12.64 -10.03 4.81
N CYS A 104 12.38 -9.94 6.12
CA CYS A 104 13.42 -10.05 7.14
C CYS A 104 13.87 -11.50 7.36
N HIS A 105 12.93 -12.44 7.45
CA HIS A 105 13.23 -13.84 7.78
C HIS A 105 12.34 -14.85 7.03
N GLY A 106 11.57 -14.39 6.03
CA GLY A 106 10.78 -15.27 5.17
C GLY A 106 9.49 -15.82 5.79
N SER A 107 8.94 -15.19 6.83
CA SER A 107 7.59 -15.57 7.28
C SER A 107 6.56 -15.26 6.21
N GLU A 108 5.64 -16.19 5.98
CA GLU A 108 4.57 -16.05 4.99
C GLU A 108 3.20 -16.13 5.64
N PHE A 109 2.25 -15.40 5.07
CA PHE A 109 0.87 -15.35 5.53
C PHE A 109 -0.08 -15.43 4.33
N ASP A 110 -1.19 -16.15 4.45
CA ASP A 110 -2.18 -16.26 3.39
C ASP A 110 -2.95 -14.94 3.15
N SER A 111 -3.84 -14.92 2.16
CA SER A 111 -4.70 -13.77 1.83
C SER A 111 -5.62 -13.31 2.97
N ARG A 112 -5.80 -14.14 4.00
CA ARG A 112 -6.56 -13.84 5.21
C ARG A 112 -5.66 -13.47 6.40
N GLY A 113 -4.36 -13.27 6.15
CA GLY A 113 -3.37 -12.89 7.15
C GLY A 113 -2.93 -14.02 8.07
N ARG A 114 -3.32 -15.28 7.81
CA ARG A 114 -2.93 -16.40 8.66
C ARG A 114 -1.53 -16.86 8.36
N VAL A 115 -0.75 -17.15 9.39
CA VAL A 115 0.62 -17.63 9.20
C VAL A 115 0.63 -19.00 8.51
N THR A 116 1.40 -19.10 7.43
CA THR A 116 1.60 -20.34 6.67
C THR A 116 3.04 -20.83 6.78
N GLN A 117 4.00 -19.92 6.98
CA GLN A 117 5.42 -20.22 7.12
C GLN A 117 6.03 -19.34 8.22
N GLY A 118 6.77 -19.97 9.15
CA GLY A 118 7.48 -19.30 10.24
C GLY A 118 8.71 -18.51 9.78
N PRO A 119 9.42 -17.78 10.66
CA PRO A 119 9.41 -17.90 12.14
C PRO A 119 8.26 -17.22 12.90
N ALA A 120 7.41 -16.43 12.26
CA ALA A 120 6.21 -15.91 12.91
C ALA A 120 5.34 -17.06 13.47
N ALA A 121 4.79 -16.87 14.66
CA ALA A 121 3.92 -17.85 15.34
C ALA A 121 2.47 -17.36 15.51
N LYS A 122 2.17 -16.16 15.01
CA LYS A 122 0.85 -15.53 15.09
C LYS A 122 0.47 -14.98 13.72
N ASP A 123 -0.82 -14.84 13.51
CA ASP A 123 -1.40 -14.22 12.32
C ASP A 123 -1.12 -12.71 12.31
N LEU A 124 -1.24 -12.09 11.13
CA LEU A 124 -1.29 -10.63 11.01
C LEU A 124 -2.54 -10.10 11.71
N ALA A 125 -2.42 -8.93 12.34
CA ALA A 125 -3.57 -8.29 12.97
C ALA A 125 -4.57 -7.83 11.90
N GLY A 126 -5.68 -8.53 11.76
CA GLY A 126 -6.79 -8.18 10.88
C GLY A 126 -7.78 -7.22 11.53
N TYR A 127 -8.48 -6.45 10.70
CA TYR A 127 -9.51 -5.51 11.14
C TYR A 127 -10.86 -5.83 10.49
N PRO A 128 -11.98 -5.61 11.21
CA PRO A 128 -13.31 -5.73 10.61
C PRO A 128 -13.45 -4.79 9.42
N VAL A 129 -13.80 -5.38 8.28
CA VAL A 129 -14.03 -4.67 7.02
C VAL A 129 -15.51 -4.69 6.66
N LYS A 130 -16.01 -3.57 6.16
CA LYS A 130 -17.34 -3.43 5.60
C LYS A 130 -17.22 -2.77 4.24
N VAL A 131 -17.96 -3.28 3.27
CA VAL A 131 -18.00 -2.71 1.91
C VAL A 131 -19.40 -2.18 1.66
N GLU A 132 -19.51 -0.88 1.42
CA GLU A 132 -20.78 -0.18 1.16
C GLU A 132 -20.72 0.50 -0.21
N GLY A 133 -21.45 -0.04 -1.19
CA GLY A 133 -21.35 0.43 -2.57
C GLY A 133 -19.93 0.25 -3.09
N GLN A 134 -19.25 1.35 -3.41
CA GLN A 134 -17.84 1.34 -3.83
C GLN A 134 -16.86 1.58 -2.68
N SER A 135 -17.31 1.96 -1.48
CA SER A 135 -16.42 2.33 -0.37
C SER A 135 -15.99 1.13 0.46
N ILE A 136 -14.70 1.11 0.81
CA ILE A 136 -14.11 0.15 1.75
C ILE A 136 -13.97 0.86 3.10
N LEU A 137 -14.60 0.28 4.11
CA LEU A 137 -14.68 0.81 5.47
C LEU A 137 -13.99 -0.16 6.42
N VAL A 138 -13.20 0.36 7.36
CA VAL A 138 -12.51 -0.44 8.39
C VAL A 138 -12.91 0.05 9.78
N LYS A 139 -13.00 -0.86 10.74
CA LYS A 139 -13.11 -0.50 12.15
C LYS A 139 -11.77 -0.76 12.85
N LEU A 140 -11.16 0.29 13.40
CA LEU A 140 -10.02 0.18 14.29
C LEU A 140 -10.58 -0.17 15.67
N ASN A 141 -10.25 -1.35 16.20
CA ASN A 141 -10.71 -1.80 17.51
C ASN A 141 -10.10 -0.96 18.65
#